data_AF-A0A7C3YKX6-F1
#
_entry.id   AF-A0A7C3YKX6-F1
#
_cell.length_a   1.000
_cell.length_b   1.000
_cell.length_c   1.000
_cell.angle_alpha   90.00
_cell.angle_beta   90.00
_cell.angle_gamma   90.00
#
_symmetry.space_group_name_H-M   'P 1'
#
loop_
_entity.id
_entity.type
_entity.pdbx_description
1 polymer ?
#
loop_
_entity_poly.entity_id
_entity_poly.type
_entity_poly.pdbx_seq_one_letter_code
_entity_poly.pdbx_strand_id
1 'polypeptide(L)' 'MLIWPKRAQVATALEACAKKTKAVNPVLCLVGNFGSVARGDWGLGSDLDDVILVEESELPFERWVFCLISATCRWRWMC' A
#
# COMPACT_ATOMS: atom_id res chain seq x y z
N MET A 1 13.49 -19.03 -8.21
CA MET A 1 12.03 -19.26 -8.08
C MET A 1 11.48 -18.10 -7.26
N LEU A 2 10.55 -17.32 -7.81
CA LEU A 2 9.92 -16.23 -7.07
C LEU A 2 8.94 -16.83 -6.06
N ILE A 3 8.99 -16.39 -4.81
CA ILE A 3 8.09 -16.83 -3.74
C ILE A 3 7.30 -15.61 -3.30
N TRP A 4 5.98 -15.75 -3.19
CA TRP A 4 5.16 -14.67 -2.65
C TRP A 4 5.47 -14.47 -1.16
N PRO A 5 5.65 -13.22 -0.69
CA PRO A 5 5.98 -12.94 0.70
C PRO A 5 4.88 -13.38 1.65
N LYS A 6 5.24 -13.74 2.89
CA LYS A 6 4.24 -14.01 3.93
C LYS A 6 3.51 -12.72 4.29
N ARG A 7 2.24 -12.82 4.71
CA ARG A 7 1.43 -11.67 5.19
C ARG A 7 2.15 -10.78 6.19
N ALA A 8 2.88 -11.38 7.13
CA ALA A 8 3.64 -10.61 8.12
C ALA A 8 4.71 -9.73 7.47
N GLN A 9 5.40 -10.23 6.45
CA GLN A 9 6.41 -9.47 5.71
C GLN A 9 5.77 -8.32 4.92
N VAL A 10 4.59 -8.56 4.33
CA VAL A 10 3.83 -7.52 3.65
C VAL A 10 3.37 -6.46 4.64
N ALA A 11 2.82 -6.85 5.80
CA ALA A 11 2.39 -5.92 6.84
C ALA A 11 3.54 -5.04 7.36
N THR A 12 4.70 -5.64 7.64
CA THR A 12 5.90 -4.88 8.06
C THR A 12 6.36 -3.90 6.98
N ALA A 13 6.36 -4.33 5.71
CA ALA A 13 6.75 -3.45 4.61
C ALA A 13 5.75 -2.31 4.39
N LEU A 14 4.45 -2.58 4.53
CA LEU A 14 3.39 -1.59 4.45
C LEU A 14 3.48 -0.57 5.59
N GLU A 15 3.76 -1.02 6.81
CA GLU A 15 4.00 -0.13 7.96
C GLU A 15 5.22 0.79 7.72
N ALA A 16 6.32 0.24 7.20
CA ALA A 16 7.50 1.02 6.87
C ALA A 16 7.24 2.02 5.74
N CYS A 17 6.47 1.62 4.73
CA CYS A 17 6.02 2.50 3.65
C CYS A 17 5.15 3.63 4.22
N ALA A 18 4.14 3.30 5.03
CA ALA A 18 3.24 4.27 5.64
C ALA A 18 3.99 5.30 6.50
N LYS A 19 4.97 4.87 7.31
CA LYS A 19 5.81 5.78 8.10
C LYS A 19 6.61 6.75 7.23
N LYS A 20 7.22 6.27 6.15
CA LYS A 20 7.97 7.10 5.20
C LYS A 20 7.05 8.09 4.48
N THR A 21 5.89 7.64 4.04
CA THR A 21 4.89 8.48 3.38
C THR A 21 4.34 9.54 4.33
N LYS A 22 4.04 9.18 5.59
CA LYS A 22 3.55 10.13 6.60
C LYS A 22 4.58 11.21 6.94
N ALA A 23 5.86 10.87 6.91
CA ALA A 23 6.93 11.84 7.15
C ALA A 23 6.99 12.93 6.06
N VAL A 24 6.57 12.63 4.82
CA VAL A 24 6.54 13.60 3.72
C VAL A 24 5.15 14.17 3.45
N ASN A 25 4.10 13.50 3.92
CA ASN A 25 2.70 13.88 3.75
C ASN A 25 1.96 13.82 5.10
N PRO A 26 1.92 14.94 5.85
CA PRO A 26 1.31 14.99 7.17
C PRO A 26 -0.19 14.65 7.20
N VAL A 27 -0.93 14.88 6.10
CA VAL A 27 -2.37 14.59 6.01
C VAL A 27 -2.68 13.11 5.92
N LEU A 28 -1.67 12.23 5.85
CA LEU A 28 -1.85 10.79 5.91
C LEU A 28 -2.30 10.33 7.30
N CYS A 29 -3.56 9.88 7.38
CA CYS A 29 -4.16 9.36 8.61
C CYS A 29 -3.85 7.88 8.81
N LEU A 30 -4.23 7.05 7.83
CA LEU A 30 -4.19 5.58 7.95
C LEU A 30 -3.80 4.92 6.63
N VAL A 31 -3.16 3.75 6.75
CA VAL A 31 -2.91 2.83 5.63
C VAL A 31 -3.40 1.45 6.06
N GLY A 32 -4.21 0.82 5.23
CA GLY A 32 -4.67 -0.55 5.41
C GLY A 32 -4.50 -1.34 4.11
N ASN A 33 -4.65 -2.66 4.19
CA ASN A 33 -4.73 -3.52 3.02
C ASN A 33 -6.07 -4.25 3.00
N PHE A 34 -6.49 -4.64 1.80
CA PHE A 34 -7.65 -5.47 1.56
C PHE A 34 -7.30 -6.54 0.52
N GLY A 35 -8.32 -7.20 -0.03
CA GLY A 35 -8.11 -8.19 -1.08
C GLY A 35 -7.45 -9.47 -0.57
N SER A 36 -6.75 -10.14 -1.49
CA SER A 36 -6.29 -11.52 -1.25
C SER A 36 -5.25 -11.64 -0.14
N VAL A 37 -4.37 -10.64 -0.02
CA VAL A 37 -3.36 -10.55 1.03
C VAL A 37 -3.99 -10.44 2.43
N ALA A 38 -5.08 -9.66 2.55
CA ALA A 38 -5.79 -9.52 3.81
C ALA A 38 -6.55 -10.81 4.19
N ARG A 39 -7.11 -11.52 3.20
CA ARG A 39 -7.94 -12.72 3.42
C ARG A 39 -7.16 -14.00 3.69
N GLY A 40 -5.92 -14.15 3.21
CA GLY A 40 -5.20 -15.42 3.36
C GLY A 40 -5.04 -16.23 2.09
N ASP A 41 -5.67 -15.82 0.99
CA ASP A 41 -5.81 -16.59 -0.27
C ASP A 41 -4.91 -16.05 -1.40
N TRP A 42 -3.81 -15.37 -1.05
CA TRP A 42 -2.85 -14.83 -2.01
C TRP A 42 -1.97 -15.92 -2.66
N GLY A 43 -1.52 -15.67 -3.88
CA GLY A 43 -0.66 -16.56 -4.65
C GLY A 43 0.37 -15.82 -5.50
N LEU A 44 1.09 -16.57 -6.31
CA LEU A 44 1.98 -15.98 -7.31
C LEU A 44 1.16 -15.18 -8.33
N GLY A 45 1.47 -13.89 -8.46
CA GLY A 45 0.76 -12.97 -9.36
C GLY A 45 -0.45 -12.26 -8.73
N SER A 46 -0.72 -12.45 -7.43
CA SER A 46 -1.63 -11.56 -6.71
C SER A 46 -1.07 -10.14 -6.68
N ASP A 47 -1.95 -9.14 -6.67
CA ASP A 47 -1.57 -7.76 -6.38
C ASP A 47 -1.68 -7.47 -4.87
N LEU A 48 -1.08 -6.36 -4.43
CA LEU A 48 -1.31 -5.82 -3.09
C LEU A 48 -2.33 -4.70 -3.18
N ASP A 49 -3.51 -4.94 -2.63
CA ASP A 49 -4.59 -3.96 -2.58
C ASP A 49 -4.49 -3.13 -1.30
N ASP A 50 -4.08 -1.86 -1.42
CA ASP A 50 -3.93 -0.95 -0.28
C ASP A 50 -5.03 0.13 -0.29
N VAL A 51 -5.48 0.54 0.90
CA VAL A 51 -6.34 1.72 1.12
C VAL A 51 -5.57 2.73 1.94
N ILE A 52 -5.57 3.97 1.48
CA ILE A 52 -4.96 5.11 2.16
C ILE A 52 -6.07 6.08 2.55
N LEU A 53 -6.14 6.41 3.84
CA LEU A 53 -7.01 7.46 4.35
C LEU A 53 -6.19 8.72 4.61
N VAL A 54 -6.63 9.82 4.00
CA VAL A 54 -6.07 11.17 4.21
C VAL A 54 -7.13 12.08 4.82
N GLU A 55 -6.70 13.08 5.58
CA GLU A 55 -7.57 14.07 6.20
C GLU A 55 -8.24 14.97 5.16
N GLU A 56 -7.47 15.38 4.16
CA GLU A 56 -7.92 16.23 3.08
C GLU A 56 -7.16 15.93 1.77
N SER A 57 -7.78 16.28 0.65
CA SER A 57 -7.16 16.20 -0.67
C SER A 57 -7.69 17.31 -1.57
N GLU A 58 -6.78 18.01 -2.24
CA GLU A 58 -7.13 19.00 -3.27
C GLU A 58 -7.60 18.33 -4.58
N LEU A 59 -7.46 17.01 -4.69
CA LEU A 59 -7.93 16.29 -5.87
C LEU A 59 -9.46 16.13 -5.81
N PRO A 60 -10.15 16.30 -6.95
CA PRO A 60 -11.57 16.02 -7.03
C PRO A 60 -11.82 14.52 -6.82
N PHE A 61 -12.97 14.17 -6.21
CA PHE A 61 -13.31 12.82 -5.76
C PHE A 61 -13.18 11.77 -6.86
N GLU A 62 -13.53 12.12 -8.10
CA GLU A 62 -13.45 11.23 -9.27
C GLU A 62 -12.00 10.80 -9.59
N ARG A 63 -11.01 11.56 -9.12
CA ARG A 63 -9.57 11.25 -9.25
C ARG A 63 -8.98 10.55 -8.04
N TRP A 64 -9.74 10.36 -6.96
CA TRP A 64 -9.26 9.65 -5.77
C TRP A 64 -8.93 8.19 -6.07
N VAL A 65 -9.60 7.60 -7.06
CA VAL A 65 -9.34 6.23 -7.56
C VAL A 65 -7.87 6.07 -8.04
N PHE A 66 -7.19 7.17 -8.41
CA PHE A 66 -5.81 7.14 -8.91
C PHE A 66 -4.77 7.73 -7.94
N CYS A 67 -5.19 8.39 -6.86
CA CYS A 67 -4.27 8.98 -5.86
C CYS A 67 -3.71 7.94 -4.86
N LEU A 68 -3.69 6.66 -5.25
CA LEU A 68 -2.94 5.61 -4.57
C LEU A 68 -1.54 5.40 -5.18
N ILE A 69 -1.23 6.03 -6.32
CA ILE A 69 0.01 5.77 -7.07
C ILE A 69 0.78 7.07 -7.30
N SER A 70 1.34 7.66 -6.24
CA SER A 70 2.49 8.59 -6.38
C SER A 70 3.33 8.74 -5.11
N ALA A 71 2.91 8.20 -3.96
CA ALA A 71 3.89 7.86 -2.93
C ALA A 71 4.66 6.67 -3.49
N THR A 72 5.82 6.92 -4.09
CA THR A 72 6.66 5.93 -4.74
C THR A 72 7.25 4.95 -3.70
N CYS A 73 6.40 4.11 -3.10
CA CYS A 73 6.83 2.79 -2.63
C CYS A 73 7.08 1.97 -3.88
N ARG A 74 8.25 2.19 -4.47
CA ARG A 74 8.80 1.34 -5.52
C ARG A 74 9.04 -0.02 -4.85
N TRP A 75 8.05 -0.91 -4.94
CA TRP A 75 8.11 -2.30 -4.52
C TRP A 75 9.12 -3.05 -5.40
N ARG A 76 10.41 -2.74 -5.23
CA ARG A 76 11.49 -3.42 -5.91
C ARG A 76 11.76 -4.70 -5.14
N TRP A 77 11.04 -5.76 -5.47
CA TRP A 77 11.41 -7.11 -5.12
C TRP A 77 12.74 -7.42 -5.84
N MET A 78 13.86 -7.15 -5.17
CA MET A 78 15.17 -7.63 -5.62
C MET A 78 15.21 -9.14 -5.39
N CYS A 79 15.24 -9.89 -6.49
CA CYS A 79 15.99 -11.13 -6.53
C CYS A 79 17.48 -10.84 -6.26
#